data_AF-A0A354GUQ5-F1
#
_entry.id   AF-A0A354GUQ5-F1
#
_cell.length_a   1.000
_cell.length_b   1.000
_cell.length_c   1.000
_cell.angle_alpha   90.00
_cell.angle_beta   90.00
_cell.angle_gamma   90.00
#
_symmetry.space_group_name_H-M   'P 1'
#
loop_
_entity.id
_entity.type
_entity.pdbx_description
1 polymer ?
#
loop_
_entity_poly.entity_id
_entity_poly.type
_entity_poly.pdbx_seq_one_letter_code
_entity_poly.pdbx_strand_id
1 'polypeptide(L)'
;MTRKPPKTEVVAFKVEKELADLLNKLPNKSAFIRNAIASQLGLACPLCQGKGVVPRGVHDHFAPLLAQSRSRNCDGCGHEMAIPLESGGLADDDHTRLEQFFLGGPLYCGGCYEKAPSCDDCGWHIQSDRAAEHHQKVHHD
;
A
#
# COMPACT_ATOMS: atom_id res chain seq x y z
N MET A 1 -28.09 -1.66 23.64
CA MET A 1 -26.96 -1.57 24.59
C MET A 1 -26.32 -0.21 24.45
N THR A 2 -26.47 0.66 25.46
CA THR A 2 -26.01 2.05 25.42
C THR A 2 -24.51 2.10 25.70
N ARG A 3 -23.68 2.39 24.69
CA ARG A 3 -22.22 2.53 24.86
C ARG A 3 -21.94 3.70 25.81
N LYS A 4 -21.32 3.40 26.95
CA LYS A 4 -20.85 4.40 27.92
C LYS A 4 -19.83 5.32 27.24
N PRO A 5 -19.93 6.65 27.39
CA PRO A 5 -18.98 7.56 26.74
C PRO A 5 -17.54 7.27 27.22
N PRO A 6 -16.54 7.40 26.34
CA PRO A 6 -15.15 7.13 26.68
C PRO A 6 -14.70 8.03 27.82
N LYS A 7 -13.95 7.47 28.78
CA LYS A 7 -13.37 8.25 29.89
C LYS A 7 -12.42 9.29 29.32
N THR A 8 -12.69 10.57 29.57
CA THR A 8 -11.82 11.68 29.19
C THR A 8 -10.85 11.98 30.32
N GLU A 9 -9.57 12.15 29.99
CA GLU A 9 -8.51 12.56 30.92
C GLU A 9 -8.08 13.99 30.61
N VAL A 10 -7.88 14.81 31.64
CA VAL A 10 -7.50 16.22 31.49
C VAL A 10 -5.99 16.35 31.59
N VAL A 11 -5.36 16.79 30.51
CA VAL A 11 -3.93 17.10 30.44
C VAL A 11 -3.77 18.61 30.30
N ALA A 12 -3.01 19.23 31.22
CA ALA A 12 -2.67 20.64 31.16
C ALA A 12 -1.19 20.80 30.79
N PHE A 13 -0.90 21.66 29.82
CA PHE A 13 0.46 22.00 29.43
C PHE A 13 0.62 23.52 29.39
N LYS A 14 1.80 24.01 29.80
CA LYS A 14 2.13 25.43 29.73
C LYS A 14 2.59 25.77 28.31
N VAL A 15 2.17 26.94 27.82
CA VAL A 15 2.53 27.46 26.50
C VAL A 15 2.87 28.94 26.60
N GLU A 16 3.58 29.44 25.59
CA GLU A 16 3.82 30.87 25.40
C GLU A 16 2.50 31.63 25.18
N LYS A 17 2.48 32.90 25.57
CA LYS A 17 1.29 33.75 25.50
C LYS A 17 0.73 33.87 24.08
N GLU A 18 1.61 34.00 23.10
CA GLU A 18 1.23 34.12 21.68
C GLU A 18 0.48 32.88 21.18
N LEU A 19 0.96 31.68 21.54
CA LEU A 19 0.29 30.43 21.18
C LEU A 19 -1.05 30.28 21.91
N ALA A 20 -1.13 30.70 23.18
CA ALA A 20 -2.39 30.72 23.91
C ALA A 20 -3.43 31.63 23.23
N ASP A 21 -3.03 32.82 22.80
CA ASP A 21 -3.90 33.77 22.12
C ASP A 21 -4.39 33.25 20.76
N LEU A 22 -3.54 32.53 20.02
CA LEU A 22 -3.94 31.84 18.79
C LEU A 22 -4.94 30.72 19.06
N LEU A 23 -4.67 29.85 20.05
CA LEU A 23 -5.59 28.77 20.43
C LEU A 23 -6.92 29.33 20.94
N ASN A 24 -6.91 30.49 21.59
CA ASN A 24 -8.11 31.15 22.11
C ASN A 24 -9.06 31.65 21.01
N LYS A 25 -8.56 31.93 19.82
CA LYS A 25 -9.36 32.37 18.66
C LYS A 25 -10.08 31.21 17.96
N LEU A 26 -9.74 29.96 18.27
CA LEU A 26 -10.32 28.80 17.63
C LEU A 26 -11.71 28.46 18.23
N PRO A 27 -12.70 28.13 17.39
CA PRO A 27 -14.06 27.79 17.85
C PRO A 27 -14.10 26.51 18.70
N ASN A 28 -13.17 25.58 18.49
CA ASN A 28 -13.06 24.35 19.30
C ASN A 28 -11.59 23.93 19.51
N LYS A 29 -10.97 24.47 20.56
CA LYS A 29 -9.54 24.28 20.90
C LYS A 29 -9.21 22.81 21.12
N SER A 30 -10.07 22.09 21.85
CA SER A 30 -9.85 20.70 22.18
C SER A 30 -9.94 19.78 20.96
N ALA A 31 -10.78 20.10 19.97
CA ALA A 31 -10.83 19.36 18.71
C ALA A 31 -9.57 19.62 17.88
N PHE A 32 -9.14 20.89 17.76
CA PHE A 32 -7.93 21.26 17.05
C PHE A 32 -6.69 20.57 17.64
N ILE A 33 -6.49 20.68 18.96
CA ILE A 33 -5.33 20.10 19.66
C ILE A 33 -5.32 18.57 19.52
N ARG A 34 -6.48 17.90 19.68
CA ARG A 34 -6.57 16.44 19.48
C ARG A 34 -6.18 16.04 18.05
N ASN A 35 -6.65 16.77 17.05
CA ASN A 35 -6.35 16.48 15.66
C ASN A 35 -4.88 16.74 15.33
N ALA A 36 -4.32 17.86 15.79
CA ALA A 36 -2.91 18.19 15.63
C ALA A 36 -2.01 17.13 16.26
N ILE A 37 -2.25 16.79 17.52
CA ILE A 37 -1.51 15.74 18.24
C ILE A 37 -1.69 14.38 17.54
N ALA A 38 -2.90 13.99 17.17
CA ALA A 38 -3.14 12.72 16.47
C ALA A 38 -2.46 12.67 15.09
N SER A 39 -2.34 13.81 14.41
CA SER A 39 -1.65 13.92 13.12
C SER A 39 -0.13 13.85 13.26
N GLN A 40 0.43 14.44 14.33
CA GLN A 40 1.87 14.41 14.63
C GLN A 40 2.33 13.11 15.29
N LEU A 41 1.42 12.43 16.00
CA LEU A 41 1.60 11.06 16.50
C LEU A 41 1.13 10.00 15.49
N GLY A 42 0.87 10.41 14.24
CA GLY A 42 0.43 9.53 13.17
C GLY A 42 1.39 8.37 12.95
N LEU A 43 0.85 7.24 12.51
CA LEU A 43 1.66 6.08 12.11
C LEU A 43 2.16 6.30 10.68
N ALA A 44 3.32 5.71 10.37
CA ALA A 44 3.83 5.67 9.01
C ALA A 44 2.74 5.14 8.08
N CYS A 45 2.44 5.86 7.01
CA CYS A 45 1.45 5.45 6.03
C CYS A 45 1.83 4.06 5.49
N PRO A 46 0.96 3.05 5.64
CA PRO A 46 1.30 1.68 5.27
C PRO A 46 1.31 1.48 3.74
N LEU A 47 0.81 2.45 2.97
CA LEU A 47 0.78 2.46 1.51
C LEU A 47 2.06 3.03 0.90
N CYS A 48 2.48 4.22 1.35
CA CYS A 48 3.68 4.89 0.83
C CYS A 48 4.94 4.56 1.64
N GLN A 49 4.93 3.46 2.39
CA GLN A 49 6.04 2.95 3.19
C GLN A 49 6.68 4.02 4.10
N GLY A 50 5.86 4.85 4.74
CA GLY A 50 6.35 5.88 5.66
C GLY A 50 6.85 7.18 5.01
N LYS A 51 6.73 7.36 3.69
CA LYS A 51 6.90 8.68 3.03
C LYS A 51 5.88 9.72 3.53
N GLY A 52 4.78 9.26 4.12
CA GLY A 52 3.75 10.09 4.74
C GLY A 52 3.27 9.50 6.06
N VAL A 53 2.51 10.30 6.80
CA VAL A 53 1.86 9.89 8.05
C VAL A 53 0.36 9.82 7.86
N VAL A 54 -0.28 8.83 8.48
CA VAL A 54 -1.74 8.72 8.48
C VAL A 54 -2.26 8.64 9.92
N PRO A 55 -3.51 9.11 10.18
CA PRO A 55 -4.15 8.90 11.46
C PRO A 55 -4.19 7.41 11.82
N ARG A 56 -4.05 7.09 13.12
CA ARG A 56 -4.02 5.70 13.60
C ARG A 56 -5.18 4.85 13.11
N GLY A 57 -6.41 5.38 13.11
CA GLY A 57 -7.58 4.63 12.62
C GLY A 57 -7.48 4.24 11.14
N VAL A 58 -6.84 5.07 10.30
CA VAL A 58 -6.59 4.76 8.89
C VAL A 58 -5.49 3.72 8.78
N HIS A 59 -4.39 3.88 9.51
CA HIS A 59 -3.32 2.90 9.56
C HIS A 59 -3.85 1.51 9.94
N ASP A 60 -4.57 1.42 11.07
CA ASP A 60 -5.02 0.15 11.63
C ASP A 60 -6.07 -0.54 10.75
N HIS A 61 -6.83 0.24 9.97
CA HIS A 61 -7.77 -0.32 8.99
C HIS A 61 -7.05 -0.93 7.78
N PHE A 62 -6.08 -0.22 7.20
CA PHE A 62 -5.44 -0.63 5.95
C PHE A 62 -4.24 -1.56 6.14
N ALA A 63 -3.50 -1.47 7.24
CA ALA A 63 -2.35 -2.32 7.52
C ALA A 63 -2.65 -3.85 7.39
N PRO A 64 -3.72 -4.41 7.96
CA PRO A 64 -4.02 -5.83 7.82
C PRO A 64 -4.48 -6.22 6.41
N LEU A 65 -5.14 -5.31 5.67
CA LEU A 65 -5.54 -5.55 4.29
C LEU A 65 -4.32 -5.62 3.36
N LEU A 66 -3.36 -4.73 3.59
CA LEU A 66 -2.09 -4.71 2.85
C LEU A 66 -1.24 -5.93 3.19
N ALA A 67 -1.23 -6.39 4.44
CA ALA A 67 -0.53 -7.61 4.83
C ALA A 67 -1.10 -8.87 4.13
N GLN A 68 -2.42 -8.96 3.99
CA GLN A 68 -3.08 -10.08 3.30
C GLN A 68 -2.90 -10.02 1.78
N SER A 69 -2.88 -8.82 1.21
CA SER A 69 -2.77 -8.62 -0.24
C SER A 69 -1.32 -8.66 -0.75
N ARG A 70 -0.36 -8.90 0.15
CA ARG A 70 1.08 -8.96 -0.15
C ARG A 70 1.55 -10.32 -0.63
N SER A 71 0.70 -11.35 -0.71
CA SER A 71 1.08 -12.62 -1.33
C SER A 71 0.17 -13.03 -2.48
N ARG A 72 0.78 -13.63 -3.50
CA ARG A 72 0.11 -14.17 -4.69
C ARG A 72 0.82 -15.42 -5.15
N ASN A 73 0.07 -16.34 -5.74
CA ASN A 73 0.61 -17.55 -6.35
C ASN A 73 1.17 -17.26 -7.74
N CYS A 74 2.30 -17.87 -8.06
CA CYS A 74 2.85 -17.93 -9.42
C CYS A 74 1.85 -18.62 -10.36
N ASP A 75 1.55 -18.00 -11.51
CA ASP A 75 0.67 -18.58 -12.54
C ASP A 75 1.28 -19.81 -13.23
N GLY A 76 2.60 -20.00 -13.10
CA GLY A 76 3.33 -21.13 -13.67
C GLY A 76 3.34 -22.39 -12.80
N CYS A 77 3.65 -22.23 -11.51
CA CYS A 77 3.88 -23.36 -10.59
C CYS A 77 3.00 -23.34 -9.33
N GLY A 78 2.21 -22.29 -9.11
CA GLY A 78 1.36 -22.14 -7.93
C GLY A 78 2.09 -21.74 -6.64
N HIS A 79 3.43 -21.61 -6.67
CA HIS A 79 4.21 -21.20 -5.50
C HIS A 79 3.78 -19.83 -4.98
N GLU A 80 3.53 -19.72 -3.68
CA GLU A 80 3.18 -18.46 -3.04
C GLU A 80 4.40 -17.54 -2.94
N MET A 81 4.27 -16.31 -3.43
CA MET A 81 5.32 -15.32 -3.43
C MET A 81 4.83 -14.03 -2.81
N ALA A 82 5.73 -13.33 -2.12
CA ALA A 82 5.46 -11.98 -1.67
C ALA A 82 5.55 -11.01 -2.86
N ILE A 83 4.54 -10.13 -2.99
CA ILE A 83 4.55 -9.02 -3.94
C ILE A 83 5.09 -7.78 -3.24
N PRO A 84 6.24 -7.25 -3.69
CA PRO A 84 6.79 -6.00 -3.17
C PRO A 84 5.82 -4.85 -3.42
N LEU A 85 5.67 -3.95 -2.44
CA LEU A 85 4.86 -2.73 -2.58
C LEU A 85 5.54 -1.66 -3.43
N GLU A 86 6.86 -1.72 -3.58
CA GLU A 86 7.64 -0.83 -4.44
C GLU A 86 8.60 -1.67 -5.29
N SER A 87 8.76 -1.28 -6.56
CA SER A 87 9.73 -1.87 -7.49
C SER A 87 11.15 -1.36 -7.28
N GLY A 88 11.32 -0.22 -6.59
CA GLY A 88 12.57 0.56 -6.49
C GLY A 88 13.71 -0.03 -5.65
N GLY A 89 13.71 -1.33 -5.38
CA GLY A 89 14.77 -2.02 -4.63
C GLY A 89 14.91 -3.50 -4.99
N LEU A 90 14.35 -3.91 -6.13
CA LEU A 90 14.42 -5.28 -6.63
C LEU A 90 15.69 -5.49 -7.45
N ALA A 91 16.18 -6.73 -7.50
CA ALA A 91 17.15 -7.12 -8.51
C ALA A 91 16.56 -6.89 -9.91
N ASP A 92 17.40 -6.56 -10.90
CA ASP A 92 16.95 -6.28 -12.28
C ASP A 92 16.04 -7.38 -12.86
N ASP A 93 16.36 -8.65 -12.60
CA ASP A 93 15.58 -9.80 -13.06
C ASP A 93 14.18 -9.87 -12.42
N ASP A 94 14.07 -9.44 -11.16
CA ASP A 94 12.78 -9.35 -10.47
C ASP A 94 11.96 -8.14 -10.91
N HIS A 95 12.64 -7.06 -11.34
CA HIS A 95 11.96 -5.84 -11.78
C HIS A 95 11.11 -6.10 -13.03
N THR A 96 11.69 -6.69 -14.07
CA THR A 96 11.00 -6.93 -15.35
C THR A 96 9.77 -7.84 -15.17
N ARG A 97 9.95 -8.93 -14.42
CA ARG A 97 8.90 -9.91 -14.12
C ARG A 97 7.74 -9.32 -13.32
N LEU A 98 8.04 -8.47 -12.34
CA LEU A 98 7.01 -7.82 -11.52
C LEU A 98 6.37 -6.63 -12.25
N GLU A 99 7.11 -5.90 -13.09
CA GLU A 99 6.57 -4.85 -13.96
C GLU A 99 5.50 -5.39 -14.90
N GLN A 100 5.76 -6.53 -15.57
CA GLN A 100 4.76 -7.23 -16.37
C GLN A 100 3.47 -7.49 -15.58
N PHE A 101 3.60 -8.01 -14.35
CA PHE A 101 2.45 -8.28 -13.50
C PHE A 101 1.68 -7.00 -13.13
N PHE A 102 2.38 -5.92 -12.77
CA PHE A 102 1.74 -4.64 -12.43
C PHE A 102 1.06 -3.97 -13.62
N LEU A 103 1.50 -4.25 -14.85
CA LEU A 103 0.86 -3.83 -16.09
C LEU A 103 -0.31 -4.73 -16.52
N GLY A 104 -0.66 -5.73 -15.71
CA GLY A 104 -1.80 -6.63 -15.94
C GLY A 104 -1.46 -7.95 -16.62
N GLY A 105 -0.17 -8.26 -16.81
CA GLY A 105 0.30 -9.56 -17.28
C GLY A 105 0.34 -10.64 -16.19
N PRO A 106 0.71 -11.87 -16.55
CA PRO A 106 0.80 -12.98 -15.59
C PRO A 106 1.97 -12.81 -14.62
N LEU A 107 1.80 -13.33 -13.40
CA LEU A 107 2.82 -13.35 -12.36
C LEU A 107 3.58 -14.67 -12.38
N TYR A 108 4.86 -14.64 -12.73
CA TYR A 108 5.75 -15.80 -12.60
C TYR A 108 6.71 -15.67 -11.44
N CYS A 109 7.26 -16.77 -10.93
CA CYS A 109 8.48 -16.76 -10.11
C CYS A 109 9.72 -16.69 -11.02
N GLY A 110 10.90 -16.37 -10.47
CA GLY A 110 12.15 -16.28 -11.27
C GLY A 110 12.36 -17.51 -12.17
N GLY A 111 12.31 -18.72 -11.60
CA GLY A 111 12.51 -19.94 -12.38
C GLY A 111 11.40 -20.31 -13.37
N CYS A 112 10.18 -19.75 -13.24
CA CYS A 112 9.13 -19.92 -14.26
C CYS A 112 9.26 -18.85 -15.36
N TYR A 113 9.67 -17.64 -15.00
CA TYR A 113 9.85 -16.53 -15.92
C TYR A 113 10.94 -16.85 -16.94
N GLU A 114 12.10 -17.36 -16.50
CA GLU A 114 13.19 -17.76 -17.39
C GLU A 114 12.81 -18.87 -18.41
N LYS A 115 11.80 -19.68 -18.08
CA LYS A 115 11.36 -20.81 -18.91
C LYS A 115 10.18 -20.46 -19.81
N ALA A 116 9.44 -19.41 -19.47
CA ALA A 116 8.26 -19.00 -20.21
C ALA A 116 8.69 -18.32 -21.52
N PRO A 117 8.07 -18.67 -22.67
CA PRO A 117 8.32 -17.95 -23.91
C PRO A 117 7.83 -16.50 -23.82
N SER A 118 8.52 -15.61 -24.50
CA SER A 118 8.12 -14.22 -24.68
C SER A 118 7.14 -14.07 -25.85
N CYS A 119 6.15 -13.21 -25.70
CA CYS A 119 5.29 -12.75 -26.79
C CYS A 119 6.12 -11.93 -27.79
N ASP A 120 5.96 -12.19 -29.09
CA ASP A 120 6.67 -11.46 -30.15
C ASP A 120 6.19 -10.01 -30.31
N ASP A 121 4.95 -9.70 -29.91
CA ASP A 121 4.34 -8.37 -30.08
C ASP A 121 4.62 -7.39 -28.93
N CYS A 122 4.66 -7.87 -27.67
CA CYS A 122 4.91 -7.03 -26.49
C CYS A 122 6.11 -7.44 -25.63
N GLY A 123 6.76 -8.57 -25.92
CA GLY A 123 7.88 -9.07 -25.12
C GLY A 123 7.50 -9.69 -23.78
N TRP A 124 6.21 -9.77 -23.43
CA TRP A 124 5.77 -10.36 -22.16
C TRP A 124 5.99 -11.87 -22.15
N HIS A 125 6.53 -12.39 -21.05
CA HIS A 125 6.60 -13.82 -20.82
C HIS A 125 5.19 -14.35 -20.54
N ILE A 126 4.74 -15.31 -21.35
CA ILE A 126 3.41 -15.91 -21.27
C ILE A 126 3.52 -17.42 -21.40
N GLN A 127 2.60 -18.18 -20.82
CA GLN A 127 2.55 -19.61 -21.10
C GLN A 127 2.06 -19.85 -22.52
N SER A 128 2.67 -20.83 -23.20
CA SER A 128 2.39 -21.14 -24.61
C SER A 128 0.92 -21.50 -24.86
N ASP A 129 0.26 -22.12 -23.88
CA ASP A 129 -1.16 -22.50 -23.94
C ASP A 129 -2.12 -21.31 -23.75
N ARG A 130 -1.65 -20.21 -23.15
CA ARG A 130 -2.41 -18.97 -22.92
C ARG A 130 -2.06 -17.83 -23.87
N ALA A 131 -1.22 -18.10 -24.89
CA ALA A 131 -0.83 -17.09 -25.86
C ALA A 131 -2.02 -16.50 -26.62
N ALA A 132 -2.99 -17.34 -27.01
CA ALA A 132 -4.19 -16.87 -27.69
C ALA A 132 -5.07 -15.95 -26.81
N GLU A 133 -5.22 -16.27 -25.52
CA GLU A 133 -5.95 -15.41 -24.57
C GLU A 133 -5.23 -14.09 -24.31
N HIS A 134 -3.90 -14.11 -24.24
CA HIS A 134 -3.09 -12.91 -24.10
C HIS A 134 -3.26 -11.98 -25.31
N HIS A 135 -3.15 -12.52 -26.53
CA HIS A 135 -3.35 -11.75 -27.75
C HIS A 135 -4.74 -11.13 -27.80
N GLN A 136 -5.78 -11.88 -27.39
CA GLN A 136 -7.14 -11.36 -27.36
C GLN A 136 -7.36 -10.26 -26.31
N LYS A 137 -6.68 -10.31 -25.15
CA LYS A 137 -6.90 -9.34 -24.06
C LYS A 137 -6.03 -8.09 -24.16
N VAL A 138 -4.84 -8.22 -24.73
CA VAL A 138 -3.80 -7.17 -24.70
C VAL A 138 -3.56 -6.55 -26.08
N HIS A 139 -3.78 -7.31 -27.16
CA HIS A 139 -3.49 -6.88 -28.53
C HIS A 139 -4.73 -6.74 -29.42
N HIS A 140 -5.91 -7.14 -28.94
CA HIS A 140 -7.15 -6.95 -29.68
C HIS A 140 -7.78 -5.61 -29.29
N ASP A 141 -7.86 -4.71 -30.28
CA ASP A 141 -8.68 -3.48 -30.23
C ASP A 141 -10.18 -3.84 -30.26
#